data_AF-A0A100W8K8-F1
#
_entry.id   AF-A0A100W8K8-F1
#
_cell.length_a   1.000
_cell.length_b   1.000
_cell.length_c   1.000
_cell.angle_alpha   90.00
_cell.angle_beta   90.00
_cell.angle_gamma   90.00
#
_symmetry.space_group_name_H-M   'P 1'
#
loop_
_entity.id
_entity.type
_entity.pdbx_description
1 polymer ?
#
loop_
_entity_poly.entity_id
_entity_poly.type
_entity_poly.pdbx_seq_one_letter_code
_entity_poly.pdbx_strand_id
1 'polypeptide(L)'
;MDVTLDDAVVRRLTQPSERAQAELFAEVLRDEIATMTAKISKAESDWRRRCQVKGYVEPPGRIAVVLERIEEATRMLDAIDERFLRTR
;
A
#
# COMPACT_ATOMS: atom_id res chain seq x y z
N MET A 1 23.38 -18.66 27.02
CA MET A 1 22.63 -17.71 26.18
C MET A 1 21.25 -17.63 26.79
N ASP A 2 21.08 -16.67 27.71
CA ASP A 2 19.91 -16.50 28.55
C ASP A 2 18.97 -15.55 27.82
N VAL A 3 17.99 -16.09 27.09
CA VAL A 3 16.85 -15.30 26.60
C VAL A 3 15.97 -15.08 27.81
N THR A 4 16.27 -14.01 28.53
CA THR A 4 15.71 -13.65 29.84
C THR A 4 14.19 -13.55 29.74
N LEU A 5 13.48 -14.20 30.66
CA LEU A 5 12.01 -14.23 30.76
C LEU A 5 11.30 -12.87 30.52
N ASP A 6 11.95 -11.75 30.81
CA ASP A 6 11.45 -10.40 30.54
C ASP A 6 11.13 -10.14 29.06
N ASP A 7 11.97 -10.61 28.13
CA ASP A 7 11.82 -10.30 26.70
C ASP A 7 10.63 -11.05 26.07
N ALA A 8 10.37 -12.27 26.56
CA ALA A 8 9.20 -13.05 26.16
C ALA A 8 7.89 -12.48 26.72
N VAL A 9 7.92 -11.95 27.95
CA VAL A 9 6.76 -11.28 28.59
C VAL A 9 6.47 -9.95 27.88
N VAL A 10 7.50 -9.14 27.65
CA VAL A 10 7.39 -7.88 26.89
C VAL A 10 6.80 -8.17 25.51
N ARG A 11 7.33 -9.15 24.77
CA ARG A 11 6.80 -9.52 23.45
C ARG A 11 5.34 -9.97 23.48
N ARG A 12 4.92 -10.73 24.49
CA ARG A 12 3.51 -11.12 24.68
C ARG A 12 2.59 -9.93 24.94
N LEU A 13 3.10 -8.91 25.64
CA LEU A 13 2.34 -7.72 25.99
C LEU A 13 2.31 -6.70 24.83
N THR A 14 3.36 -6.61 24.02
CA THR A 14 3.45 -5.68 22.89
C THR A 14 2.78 -6.20 21.63
N GLN A 15 2.76 -7.52 21.40
CA GLN A 15 2.23 -8.13 20.18
C GLN A 15 0.77 -7.74 19.85
N PRO A 16 -0.16 -7.63 20.82
CA PRO A 16 -1.52 -7.14 20.53
C PRO A 16 -1.55 -5.67 20.08
N SER A 17 -0.75 -4.80 20.70
CA SER A 17 -0.68 -3.38 20.32
C SER A 17 0.01 -3.18 18.97
N GLU A 18 1.08 -3.94 18.70
CA GLU A 18 1.75 -3.95 17.39
C GLU A 18 0.80 -4.42 16.28
N ARG A 19 -0.03 -5.44 16.57
CA ARG A 19 -1.05 -5.92 15.64
C ARG A 19 -2.14 -4.86 15.39
N ALA A 20 -2.65 -4.23 16.44
CA ALA A 20 -3.65 -3.16 16.30
C ALA A 20 -3.09 -1.96 15.49
N GLN A 21 -1.83 -1.59 15.71
CA GLN A 21 -1.18 -0.55 14.91
C GLN A 21 -1.00 -0.98 13.45
N ALA A 22 -0.59 -2.23 13.21
CA ALA A 22 -0.48 -2.79 11.87
C ALA A 22 -1.82 -2.79 11.12
N GLU A 23 -2.92 -3.09 11.81
CA GLU A 23 -4.28 -3.03 11.24
C GLU A 23 -4.64 -1.60 10.80
N LEU A 24 -4.35 -0.59 11.64
CA LEU A 24 -4.56 0.82 11.30
C LEU A 24 -3.69 1.27 10.11
N PHE A 25 -2.41 0.90 10.09
CA PHE A 25 -1.53 1.22 8.95
C PHE A 25 -2.00 0.54 7.67
N ALA A 26 -2.46 -0.72 7.75
CA ALA A 26 -3.01 -1.45 6.61
C ALA A 26 -4.27 -0.78 6.06
N GLU A 27 -5.16 -0.28 6.92
CA GLU A 27 -6.35 0.48 6.51
C GLU A 27 -5.96 1.75 5.73
N VAL A 28 -5.03 2.55 6.28
CA VAL A 28 -4.54 3.76 5.62
C VAL A 28 -3.92 3.44 4.25
N LEU A 29 -3.11 2.39 4.15
CA LEU A 29 -2.49 1.99 2.88
C LEU A 29 -3.54 1.54 1.85
N ARG A 30 -4.58 0.82 2.26
CA ARG A 30 -5.68 0.41 1.36
C ARG A 30 -6.42 1.63 0.80
N ASP A 31 -6.71 2.62 1.64
CA ASP A 31 -7.36 3.85 1.22
C ASP A 31 -6.49 4.68 0.27
N GLU A 32 -5.18 4.73 0.52
CA GLU A 32 -4.23 5.42 -0.33
C GLU A 32 -4.11 4.75 -1.71
N ILE A 33 -4.00 3.41 -1.74
CA ILE A 33 -4.00 2.61 -2.98
C ILE A 33 -5.30 2.85 -3.77
N ALA A 34 -6.46 2.81 -3.10
CA ALA A 34 -7.75 3.04 -3.75
C ALA A 34 -7.82 4.46 -4.36
N THR A 35 -7.36 5.46 -3.63
CA THR A 35 -7.32 6.86 -4.08
C THR A 35 -6.40 7.05 -5.28
N MET A 36 -5.19 6.48 -5.24
CA MET A 36 -4.23 6.56 -6.36
C MET A 36 -4.76 5.83 -7.59
N THR A 37 -5.36 4.65 -7.42
CA THR A 37 -5.96 3.88 -8.50
C THR A 37 -7.06 4.69 -9.21
N ALA A 38 -7.97 5.32 -8.45
CA ALA A 38 -9.00 6.17 -9.04
C ALA A 38 -8.43 7.36 -9.83
N LYS A 39 -7.38 8.00 -9.31
CA LYS A 39 -6.68 9.10 -10.00
C LYS A 39 -6.05 8.63 -11.31
N ILE A 40 -5.45 7.44 -11.34
CA ILE A 40 -4.88 6.84 -12.55
C ILE A 40 -5.98 6.53 -13.57
N SER A 41 -7.05 5.83 -13.17
CA SER A 41 -8.14 5.49 -14.10
C SER A 41 -8.75 6.72 -14.75
N LYS A 42 -8.87 7.83 -14.00
CA LYS A 42 -9.30 9.12 -14.56
C LYS A 42 -8.27 9.69 -15.53
N ALA A 43 -6.99 9.75 -15.14
CA ALA A 43 -5.93 10.29 -15.98
C ALA A 43 -5.76 9.52 -17.30
N GLU A 44 -5.89 8.19 -17.27
CA GLU A 44 -5.87 7.32 -18.45
C GLU A 44 -7.09 7.54 -19.34
N SER A 45 -8.28 7.70 -18.75
CA SER A 45 -9.49 8.00 -19.50
C SER A 45 -9.40 9.35 -20.22
N ASP A 46 -8.90 10.37 -19.52
CA ASP A 46 -8.66 11.70 -20.09
C ASP A 46 -7.57 11.67 -21.17
N TRP A 47 -6.56 10.83 -21.02
CA TRP A 47 -5.55 10.59 -22.05
C TRP A 47 -6.15 9.91 -23.29
N ARG A 48 -6.87 8.80 -23.12
CA ARG A 48 -7.55 8.10 -24.22
C ARG A 48 -8.50 9.01 -24.98
N ARG A 49 -9.27 9.85 -24.28
CA ARG A 49 -10.14 10.86 -24.90
C ARG A 49 -9.35 11.87 -25.74
N ARG A 50 -8.18 12.31 -25.28
CA ARG A 50 -7.31 13.20 -26.06
C ARG A 50 -6.77 12.51 -27.32
N CYS A 51 -6.41 11.23 -27.23
CA CYS A 51 -5.98 10.45 -28.39
C CYS A 51 -7.06 10.34 -29.47
N GLN A 52 -8.34 10.20 -29.07
CA GLN A 52 -9.47 10.15 -30.00
C GLN A 52 -9.70 11.47 -30.75
N VAL A 53 -9.45 12.61 -30.10
CA VAL A 53 -9.70 13.94 -30.69
C VAL A 53 -8.51 14.45 -31.51
N LYS A 54 -7.28 14.19 -31.05
CA LYS A 54 -6.07 14.81 -31.62
C LYS A 54 -5.17 13.84 -32.38
N GLY A 55 -5.56 12.56 -32.49
CA GLY A 55 -4.63 11.49 -32.84
C GLY A 55 -3.75 11.12 -31.64
N TYR A 56 -2.88 10.12 -31.80
CA TYR A 56 -2.03 9.64 -30.71
C TYR A 56 -1.23 10.79 -30.07
N VAL A 57 -1.32 10.89 -28.75
CA VAL A 57 -0.49 11.78 -27.92
C VAL A 57 0.18 10.95 -26.84
N GLU A 58 1.39 11.34 -26.45
CA GLU A 58 2.14 10.61 -25.42
C GLU A 58 1.37 10.58 -24.08
N PRO A 59 1.34 9.43 -23.37
CA PRO A 59 0.75 9.35 -22.05
C PRO A 59 1.43 10.31 -21.07
N PRO A 60 0.69 10.94 -20.14
CA PRO A 60 1.28 11.77 -19.11
C PRO A 60 2.27 10.97 -18.25
N GLY A 61 3.54 11.40 -18.17
CA GLY A 61 4.56 10.73 -17.36
C GLY A 61 4.20 10.54 -15.88
N ARG A 62 3.31 11.40 -15.35
CA ARG A 62 2.74 11.25 -13.99
C ARG A 62 1.97 9.95 -13.79
N ILE A 63 1.47 9.30 -14.85
CA ILE A 63 0.78 8.00 -14.76
C ILE A 63 1.77 6.93 -14.32
N ALA A 64 2.94 6.85 -14.98
CA ALA A 64 3.98 5.89 -14.60
C ALA A 64 4.44 6.08 -13.15
N VAL A 65 4.68 7.32 -12.73
CA VAL A 65 5.09 7.63 -11.35
C VAL A 65 4.07 7.16 -10.33
N VAL A 66 2.77 7.39 -10.56
CA VAL A 66 1.74 6.98 -9.60
C VAL A 66 1.53 5.46 -9.61
N LEU A 67 1.70 4.78 -10.75
CA LEU A 67 1.69 3.32 -10.82
C LEU A 67 2.82 2.71 -9.98
N GLU A 68 4.04 3.24 -10.07
CA GLU A 68 5.16 2.80 -9.23
C GLU A 68 4.86 2.98 -7.73
N ARG A 69 4.17 4.05 -7.35
CA ARG A 69 3.75 4.28 -5.96
C ARG A 69 2.65 3.33 -5.49
N ILE A 70 1.72 2.95 -6.36
CA ILE A 70 0.74 1.91 -6.07
C ILE A 70 1.43 0.57 -5.84
N GLU A 71 2.41 0.21 -6.68
CA GLU A 71 3.19 -1.01 -6.50
C GLU A 71 3.97 -1.00 -5.17
N GLU A 72 4.59 0.12 -4.83
CA GLU A 72 5.29 0.30 -3.56
C GLU A 72 4.36 0.13 -2.36
N ALA A 73 3.21 0.82 -2.35
CA ALA A 73 2.21 0.74 -1.29
C ALA A 73 1.64 -0.68 -1.16
N THR A 74 1.40 -1.38 -2.28
CA THR A 74 0.97 -2.78 -2.29
C THR A 74 2.02 -3.69 -1.63
N ARG A 75 3.31 -3.53 -1.95
CA ARG A 75 4.39 -4.29 -1.30
C ARG A 75 4.47 -4.03 0.20
N MET A 76 4.24 -2.79 0.64
CA MET A 76 4.20 -2.47 2.07
C MET A 76 3.02 -3.15 2.77
N LEU A 77 1.84 -3.13 2.14
CA LEU A 77 0.65 -3.79 2.65
C LEU A 77 0.87 -5.31 2.77
N ASP A 78 1.44 -5.95 1.74
CA ASP A 78 1.76 -7.37 1.77
C ASP A 78 2.72 -7.73 2.91
N ALA A 79 3.74 -6.90 3.15
CA ALA A 79 4.70 -7.09 4.24
C ALA A 79 4.05 -6.92 5.64
N ILE A 80 3.13 -5.96 5.79
CA ILE A 80 2.35 -5.78 7.03
C ILE A 80 1.45 -6.99 7.26
N ASP A 81 0.75 -7.43 6.22
CA ASP A 81 -0.14 -8.58 6.25
C ASP A 81 0.64 -9.85 6.63
N GLU A 82 1.79 -10.10 5.99
CA GLU A 82 2.64 -11.26 6.29
C GLU A 82 3.16 -11.25 7.72
N ARG A 83 3.63 -10.10 8.21
CA ARG A 83 4.32 -10.01 9.50
C ARG A 83 3.39 -9.96 10.70
N PHE A 84 2.24 -9.32 10.57
CA PHE A 84 1.38 -8.99 11.72
C PHE A 84 -0.03 -9.55 11.62
N LEU A 85 -0.61 -9.64 10.43
CA LEU A 85 -2.04 -9.94 10.27
C LEU A 85 -2.32 -11.39 9.87
N ARG A 86 -1.39 -12.06 9.18
CA ARG A 86 -1.46 -13.50 8.86
C ARG A 86 -1.40 -14.32 10.15
N THR A 87 -2.56 -14.73 10.61
CA THR A 87 -2.71 -15.67 11.72
C THR A 87 -2.37 -17.07 11.20
N ARG A 88 -1.29 -17.67 11.71
CA ARG A 88 -1.22 -19.12 11.93
C ARG A 88 -1.57 -19.39 13.39
#